data_AF-U5CUF1-F1
#
_entry.id   AF-U5CUF1-F1
#
_cell.length_a   1.000
_cell.length_b   1.000
_cell.length_c   1.000
_cell.angle_alpha   90.00
_cell.angle_beta   90.00
_cell.angle_gamma   90.00
#
_symmetry.space_group_name_H-M   'P 1'
#
loop_
_entity.id
_entity.type
_entity.pdbx_description
1 polymer ?
#
loop_
_entity_poly.entity_id
_entity_poly.type
_entity_poly.pdbx_seq_one_letter_code
_entity_poly.pdbx_strand_id
1 'polypeptide(L)'
;MASLRRVQHLSFSHVPSPYIQPPHERPSLSLNPNFNKTQVPVIDLCNFDPEFSSLVQHQIKQACQKLGAFQVRNHGVSDKLIEDMKRIGMGFFDSSLDYKTKYACDANFAASEGYGSRMLVKEE
;
A
#
# COMPACT_ATOMS: atom_id res chain seq x y z
N MET A 1 9.06 -28.31 -7.95
CA MET A 1 8.70 -27.51 -6.76
C MET A 1 9.21 -26.08 -6.98
N ALA A 2 8.33 -25.10 -7.13
CA ALA A 2 8.73 -23.71 -7.27
C ALA A 2 9.42 -23.25 -5.97
N SER A 3 10.69 -22.88 -6.05
CA SER A 3 11.43 -22.30 -4.92
C SER A 3 10.80 -20.94 -4.59
N LEU A 4 10.22 -20.81 -3.39
CA LEU A 4 9.69 -19.56 -2.84
C LEU A 4 10.85 -18.57 -2.63
N ARG A 5 11.29 -17.88 -3.68
CA ARG A 5 12.27 -16.81 -3.57
C ARG A 5 11.58 -15.52 -3.14
N ARG A 6 11.86 -15.07 -1.93
CA ARG A 6 11.33 -13.82 -1.37
C ARG A 6 12.15 -12.63 -1.84
N VAL A 7 11.48 -11.53 -2.23
CA VAL A 7 12.13 -10.30 -2.73
C VAL A 7 13.20 -9.77 -1.77
N GLN A 8 12.93 -9.81 -0.46
CA GLN A 8 13.85 -9.35 0.59
C GLN A 8 15.23 -10.04 0.59
N HIS A 9 15.37 -11.23 0.00
CA HIS A 9 16.64 -11.98 -0.04
C HIS A 9 17.24 -12.04 -1.45
N LEU A 10 16.72 -11.24 -2.40
CA LEU A 10 17.25 -11.17 -3.76
C LEU A 10 18.45 -10.21 -3.79
N SER A 11 19.67 -10.74 -3.89
CA SER A 11 20.88 -9.95 -4.13
C SER A 11 21.29 -10.06 -5.60
N PHE A 12 20.83 -9.13 -6.43
CA PHE A 12 21.20 -9.07 -7.85
C PHE A 12 21.77 -7.70 -8.21
N SER A 13 22.71 -7.67 -9.16
CA SER A 13 23.22 -6.41 -9.74
C SER A 13 22.19 -5.71 -10.63
N HIS A 14 21.14 -6.42 -11.06
CA HIS A 14 20.06 -5.93 -11.91
C HIS A 14 18.71 -6.49 -11.44
N VAL A 15 17.63 -5.78 -11.74
CA VAL A 15 16.26 -6.26 -11.47
C VAL A 15 15.99 -7.54 -12.27
N PRO A 16 15.55 -8.65 -11.65
CA PRO A 16 15.29 -9.89 -12.38
C PRO A 16 14.13 -9.74 -13.36
N SER A 17 14.21 -10.46 -14.49
CA SER A 17 13.22 -10.41 -15.57
C SER A 17 11.75 -10.46 -15.12
N PRO A 18 11.33 -11.33 -14.17
CA PRO A 18 9.93 -11.36 -13.71
C PRO A 18 9.42 -10.08 -13.02
N TYR A 19 10.30 -9.18 -12.60
CA TYR A 19 9.96 -7.90 -11.97
C TYR A 19 10.07 -6.71 -12.94
N ILE A 20 10.53 -6.95 -14.18
CA ILE A 20 10.63 -5.91 -15.21
C ILE A 20 9.26 -5.77 -15.86
N GLN A 21 8.60 -4.63 -15.63
CA GLN A 21 7.30 -4.35 -16.24
C GLN A 21 7.39 -4.29 -17.79
N PRO A 22 6.31 -4.64 -18.51
CA PRO A 22 6.21 -4.41 -19.95
C PRO A 22 6.54 -2.96 -20.33
N PRO A 23 7.14 -2.70 -21.51
CA PRO A 23 7.59 -1.35 -21.88
C PRO A 23 6.53 -0.24 -21.74
N HIS A 24 5.25 -0.56 -21.95
CA HIS A 24 4.13 0.40 -21.86
C HIS A 24 3.65 0.66 -20.43
N GLU A 25 4.00 -0.19 -19.45
CA GLU A 25 3.71 0.01 -18.02
C GLU A 25 4.89 0.63 -17.26
N ARG A 26 6.06 0.72 -17.90
CA ARG A 26 7.23 1.36 -17.28
C ARG A 26 6.95 2.84 -17.10
N PRO A 27 7.27 3.41 -15.92
CA PRO A 27 7.09 4.84 -15.69
C PRO A 27 7.84 5.65 -16.75
N SER A 28 7.14 6.52 -17.48
CA SER A 28 7.79 7.50 -18.35
C SER A 28 8.34 8.61 -17.47
N LEU A 29 9.66 8.59 -17.24
CA LEU A 29 10.36 9.67 -16.53
C LEU A 29 10.30 11.02 -17.30
N SER A 30 9.82 11.00 -18.55
CA SER A 30 9.55 12.18 -19.36
C SER A 30 8.22 12.84 -18.97
N LEU A 31 8.27 13.58 -17.87
CA LEU A 31 7.66 14.89 -17.65
C LEU A 31 6.35 15.17 -18.41
N ASN A 32 5.22 14.76 -17.83
CA ASN A 32 4.08 15.67 -17.85
C ASN A 32 4.24 16.59 -16.63
N PRO A 33 4.57 17.89 -16.78
CA PRO A 33 4.64 18.81 -15.65
C PRO A 33 3.30 18.95 -14.90
N ASN A 34 2.20 18.41 -15.47
CA ASN A 34 0.92 18.28 -14.80
C ASN A 34 0.71 16.96 -14.02
N PHE A 35 1.57 15.94 -14.17
CA PHE A 35 1.47 14.71 -13.37
C PHE A 35 1.69 15.00 -11.87
N ASN A 36 2.50 16.03 -11.57
CA ASN A 36 2.72 16.54 -10.22
C ASN A 36 1.60 17.49 -9.72
N LYS A 37 0.54 17.74 -10.50
CA LYS A 37 -0.52 18.70 -10.13
C LYS A 37 -1.77 18.05 -9.55
N THR A 38 -1.96 16.75 -9.73
CA THR A 38 -3.08 16.05 -9.09
C THR A 38 -2.72 15.78 -7.63
N GLN A 39 -2.91 16.79 -6.78
CA GLN A 39 -2.79 16.62 -5.34
C GLN A 39 -3.96 15.78 -4.84
N VAL A 40 -3.64 14.70 -4.12
CA VAL A 40 -4.66 13.91 -3.40
C VAL A 40 -5.32 14.83 -2.37
N PRO A 41 -6.67 14.99 -2.38
CA PRO A 41 -7.36 15.86 -1.43
C PRO A 41 -7.06 15.47 0.01
N VAL A 42 -6.81 16.45 0.88
CA VAL A 42 -6.71 16.27 2.33
C VAL A 42 -7.99 16.80 2.96
N ILE A 43 -8.71 15.94 3.66
CA ILE A 43 -9.99 16.25 4.31
C ILE A 43 -9.77 16.33 5.82
N ASP A 44 -10.17 17.44 6.41
CA ASP A 44 -10.23 17.59 7.86
C ASP A 44 -11.55 17.01 8.36
N LEU A 45 -11.50 16.02 9.25
CA LEU A 45 -12.72 15.45 9.85
C LEU A 45 -13.24 16.29 11.03
N CYS A 46 -12.55 17.39 11.36
CA CYS A 46 -12.93 18.36 12.38
C CYS A 46 -13.26 17.72 13.74
N ASN A 47 -12.55 16.65 14.12
CA ASN A 47 -12.84 15.85 15.32
C ASN A 47 -14.30 15.36 15.42
N PHE A 48 -14.96 15.18 14.26
CA PHE A 48 -16.37 14.80 14.14
C PHE A 48 -17.34 15.79 14.79
N ASP A 49 -16.98 17.07 14.84
CA ASP A 49 -17.86 18.14 15.28
C ASP A 49 -19.11 18.22 14.37
N PRO A 50 -20.33 18.10 14.93
CA PRO A 50 -21.58 18.16 14.18
C PRO A 50 -21.75 19.42 13.33
N GLU A 51 -21.17 20.56 13.73
CA GLU A 51 -21.25 21.83 12.98
C GLU A 51 -20.66 21.70 11.56
N PHE A 52 -19.59 20.91 11.42
CA PHE A 52 -18.89 20.73 10.14
C PHE A 52 -19.37 19.50 9.35
N SER A 53 -20.33 18.73 9.87
CA SER A 53 -20.75 17.45 9.28
C SER A 53 -21.14 17.55 7.81
N SER A 54 -21.95 18.56 7.44
CA SER A 54 -22.36 18.76 6.05
C SER A 54 -21.20 19.13 5.12
N LEU A 55 -20.23 19.92 5.60
CA LEU A 55 -19.03 20.28 4.84
C LEU A 55 -18.15 19.06 4.60
N VAL A 56 -17.86 18.28 5.65
CA VAL A 56 -17.03 17.07 5.58
C VAL A 56 -17.66 16.05 4.64
N GLN A 57 -18.96 15.80 4.75
CA GLN A 57 -19.70 14.90 3.84
C GLN A 57 -19.59 15.36 2.37
N HIS A 58 -19.72 16.66 2.12
CA HIS A 58 -19.57 17.22 0.78
C HIS A 58 -18.15 17.00 0.22
N GLN A 59 -17.11 17.25 1.03
CA GLN A 59 -15.72 17.05 0.64
C GLN A 59 -15.41 15.58 0.33
N ILE A 60 -15.89 14.65 1.17
CA ILE A 60 -15.73 13.20 0.94
C ILE A 60 -16.42 12.81 -0.37
N LYS A 61 -17.67 13.25 -0.58
CA LYS A 61 -18.40 12.98 -1.83
C LYS A 61 -17.62 13.47 -3.04
N GLN A 62 -17.10 14.70 -3.01
CA GLN A 62 -16.32 15.24 -4.13
C GLN A 62 -15.03 14.45 -4.38
N ALA A 63 -14.29 14.08 -3.33
CA ALA A 63 -13.06 13.32 -3.48
C ALA A 63 -13.32 11.93 -4.08
N CYS A 64 -14.36 11.24 -3.61
CA CYS A 64 -14.79 9.96 -4.18
C CYS A 64 -15.18 10.07 -5.65
N GLN A 65 -15.91 11.12 -6.04
CA GLN A 65 -16.38 11.30 -7.42
C GLN A 65 -15.26 11.71 -8.39
N LYS A 66 -14.30 12.53 -7.95
CA LYS A 66 -13.27 13.10 -8.83
C LYS A 66 -12.01 12.23 -8.91
N LEU A 67 -11.58 11.64 -7.80
CA LEU A 67 -10.32 10.91 -7.71
C LEU A 67 -10.47 9.47 -7.20
N GLY A 68 -11.48 9.20 -6.38
CA GLY A 68 -11.65 7.89 -5.72
C GLY A 68 -10.69 7.67 -4.53
N ALA A 69 -9.92 8.68 -4.15
CA ALA A 69 -8.97 8.63 -3.04
C ALA A 69 -8.84 10.01 -2.36
N PHE A 70 -8.55 10.01 -1.06
CA PHE A 70 -8.26 11.20 -0.25
C PHE A 70 -7.45 10.81 1.00
N GLN A 71 -6.82 11.80 1.61
CA GLN A 71 -6.18 11.70 2.93
C GLN A 71 -7.09 12.35 3.97
N VAL A 72 -6.98 11.92 5.23
CA VAL A 72 -7.75 12.50 6.35
C VAL A 72 -6.83 12.99 7.46
N ARG A 73 -7.24 14.06 8.15
CA ARG A 73 -6.66 14.53 9.42
C ARG A 73 -7.75 14.73 10.47
N ASN A 74 -7.37 14.84 11.74
CA ASN A 74 -8.30 14.93 12.87
C ASN A 74 -9.32 13.78 12.89
N HIS A 75 -8.85 12.57 12.56
CA HIS A 75 -9.65 11.36 12.43
C HIS A 75 -9.96 10.65 13.76
N GLY A 76 -9.57 11.23 14.89
CA GLY A 76 -9.82 10.67 16.24
C GLY A 76 -8.96 9.46 16.62
N VAL A 77 -8.33 8.78 15.67
CA VAL A 77 -7.32 7.73 15.96
C VAL A 77 -6.08 8.37 16.59
N SER A 78 -5.63 7.81 17.72
CA SER A 78 -4.45 8.27 18.46
C SER A 78 -3.15 8.13 17.65
N ASP A 79 -2.33 9.19 17.65
CA ASP A 79 -1.01 9.17 17.00
C ASP A 79 -0.11 8.07 17.57
N LYS A 80 -0.14 7.87 18.90
CA LYS A 80 0.60 6.78 19.57
C LYS A 80 0.20 5.40 19.05
N LEU A 81 -1.09 5.17 18.81
CA LEU A 81 -1.56 3.90 18.25
C LEU A 81 -1.01 3.67 16.84
N ILE A 82 -0.99 4.72 16.00
CA ILE A 82 -0.43 4.67 14.64
C ILE A 82 1.08 4.39 14.69
N GLU A 83 1.81 5.05 15.59
CA GLU A 83 3.24 4.82 15.81
C GLU A 83 3.54 3.41 16.30
N ASP A 84 2.79 2.91 17.29
CA ASP A 84 2.92 1.56 17.82
C ASP A 84 2.63 0.51 16.73
N MET A 85 1.60 0.71 15.92
CA MET A 85 1.26 -0.16 14.79
C MET A 85 2.40 -0.21 13.77
N LYS A 86 2.96 0.94 13.39
CA LYS A 86 4.12 1.02 12.49
C LYS A 86 5.32 0.29 13.09
N ARG A 87 5.64 0.53 14.37
CA ARG A 87 6.76 -0.10 15.07
C ARG A 87 6.63 -1.62 15.09
N ILE A 88 5.46 -2.14 15.46
CA ILE A 88 5.20 -3.59 15.51
C ILE A 88 5.28 -4.21 14.12
N GLY A 89 4.68 -3.56 13.12
CA GLY A 89 4.74 -4.00 11.72
C GLY A 89 6.18 -4.09 11.20
N MET A 90 6.98 -3.02 11.41
CA MET A 90 8.40 -3.03 11.05
C MET A 90 9.16 -4.14 11.77
N GLY A 91 8.96 -4.30 13.08
CA GLY A 91 9.61 -5.37 13.86
C GLY A 91 9.29 -6.78 13.35
N PHE A 92 8.05 -7.02 12.89
CA PHE A 92 7.71 -8.29 12.23
C PHE A 92 8.51 -8.48 10.94
N PHE A 93 8.59 -7.45 10.08
CA PHE A 93 9.31 -7.55 8.81
C PHE A 93 10.84 -7.59 8.97
N ASP A 94 11.38 -7.02 10.04
CA ASP A 94 12.81 -7.09 10.39
C ASP A 94 13.20 -8.44 11.01
N SER A 95 12.21 -9.24 11.45
CA SER A 95 12.45 -10.58 11.98
C SER A 95 12.96 -11.56 10.90
N SER A 96 13.52 -12.69 11.34
CA SER A 96 14.07 -13.71 10.44
C SER A 96 13.00 -14.27 9.49
N LEU A 97 13.44 -14.74 8.31
CA LEU A 97 12.54 -15.40 7.37
C LEU A 97 11.89 -16.64 7.98
N ASP A 98 12.63 -17.42 8.77
CA ASP A 98 12.10 -18.61 9.46
C ASP A 98 10.95 -18.24 10.40
N TYR A 99 11.08 -17.13 11.12
CA TYR A 99 10.01 -16.63 11.99
C TYR A 99 8.78 -16.23 11.16
N LYS A 100 8.96 -15.40 10.13
CA LYS A 100 7.85 -14.92 9.28
C LYS A 100 7.13 -16.06 8.55
N THR A 101 7.86 -17.10 8.15
CA THR A 101 7.33 -18.24 7.38
C THR A 101 6.44 -19.15 8.23
N LYS A 102 6.50 -19.07 9.58
CA LYS A 102 5.52 -19.74 10.46
C LYS A 102 4.08 -19.25 10.21
N TYR A 103 3.93 -18.06 9.64
CA TYR A 103 2.66 -17.44 9.31
C TYR A 103 2.37 -17.44 7.81
N ALA A 104 2.97 -18.35 7.02
CA ALA A 104 2.86 -18.29 5.57
C ALA A 104 1.40 -18.45 5.06
N CYS A 105 1.05 -17.71 4.00
CA CYS A 105 -0.20 -17.92 3.28
C CYS A 105 -0.30 -19.35 2.75
N ASP A 106 -1.49 -19.95 2.83
CA ASP A 106 -1.78 -21.20 2.13
C ASP A 106 -1.98 -20.93 0.63
N ALA A 107 -1.09 -21.49 -0.19
CA ALA A 107 -1.10 -21.33 -1.64
C ALA A 107 -2.35 -21.95 -2.31
N ASN A 108 -3.09 -22.83 -1.62
CA ASN A 108 -4.28 -23.48 -2.15
C ASN A 108 -5.55 -22.63 -2.03
N PHE A 109 -5.50 -21.52 -1.28
CA PHE A 109 -6.66 -20.66 -1.04
C PHE A 109 -6.37 -19.23 -1.51
N ALA A 110 -7.20 -18.71 -2.41
CA ALA A 110 -7.04 -17.38 -2.99
C ALA A 110 -7.19 -16.21 -2.00
N ALA A 111 -7.74 -16.47 -0.81
CA ALA A 111 -7.96 -15.51 0.27
C ALA A 111 -7.31 -15.98 1.59
N SER A 112 -6.20 -16.70 1.53
CA SER A 112 -5.49 -17.13 2.73
C SER A 112 -4.82 -15.96 3.45
N GLU A 113 -5.07 -15.87 4.75
CA GLU A 113 -4.37 -14.94 5.63
C GLU A 113 -2.91 -15.38 5.82
N GLY A 114 -2.00 -14.43 5.99
CA GLY A 114 -0.61 -14.72 6.35
C GLY A 114 0.45 -13.91 5.61
N TYR A 115 1.70 -14.34 5.77
CA TYR A 115 2.90 -13.82 5.16
C TYR A 115 3.14 -14.49 3.80
N GLY A 116 3.05 -13.71 2.73
CA GLY A 116 3.22 -14.20 1.37
C GLY A 116 3.77 -13.14 0.43
N SER A 117 4.19 -13.57 -0.74
CA SER A 117 4.53 -12.70 -1.86
C SER A 117 3.86 -13.28 -3.09
N ARG A 118 2.81 -12.62 -3.58
CA ARG A 118 2.19 -13.00 -4.86
C ARG A 118 2.95 -12.28 -5.96
N MET A 119 3.59 -13.02 -6.88
CA MET A 119 4.03 -12.41 -8.13
C MET A 119 2.78 -12.03 -8.93
N LEU A 120 2.69 -10.79 -9.37
CA LEU A 120 1.57 -10.28 -10.19
C LEU A 120 1.68 -10.71 -11.66
N VAL A 121 2.72 -11.48 -12.02
CA VAL A 121 2.89 -11.97 -13.38
C VAL A 121 1.89 -13.09 -13.58
N LYS A 122 0.93 -12.89 -14.50
CA LYS A 122 0.18 -14.01 -15.07
C LYS A 122 1.20 -14.96 -15.69
N GLU A 123 1.23 -16.21 -15.25
CA GLU A 123 1.82 -17.25 -16.10
C GLU A 123 1.02 -17.22 -17.41
N GLU A 124 1.71 -16.93 -18.52
CA GLU A 124 1.16 -17.15 -19.87
C GLU A 124 1.08 -18.64 -20.16
#